data_AF-A0A5N7MPU5-F1
#
_entry.id   AF-A0A5N7MPU5-F1
#
_cell.length_a   1.000
_cell.length_b   1.000
_cell.length_c   1.000
_cell.angle_alpha   90.00
_cell.angle_beta   90.00
_cell.angle_gamma   90.00
#
_symmetry.space_group_name_H-M   'P 1'
#
loop_
_entity.id
_entity.type
_entity.pdbx_description
1 polymer ?
#
loop_
_entity_poly.entity_id
_entity_poly.type
_entity_poly.pdbx_seq_one_letter_code
_entity_poly.pdbx_strand_id
1 'polypeptide(L)'
;MAAMSCRRKWSSALWDAFLPDVSLHVPPAWDAAAQYIRHHGLRRILVVGEKDTGKSTFCRFLAQAATRSGCGTALLDTDVGQKLVGPPACVSMDDAHGHFLAFVGSTNPVQGWSRLIEGARRLAQRTDADCLIVNTSGLLAGPGRRLKAAKIDALRPDLLIAVGTGQSLEEIAQDVLDPPILRVPSSPEARHKTAGERRTARHKALRQYFSHSGLLKLKSGMLTPSDVQAPLPAGLLLGLSDKAGQDLGFALLHGSEGGA
;
A
#
# COMPACT_ATOMS: atom_id res chain seq x y z
N MET A 1 -8.83 -29.76 13.03
CA MET A 1 -9.59 -28.49 12.90
C MET A 1 -8.61 -27.33 13.12
N ALA A 2 -8.62 -26.28 12.28
CA ALA A 2 -7.67 -25.15 12.44
C ALA A 2 -8.38 -23.92 13.02
N ALA A 3 -7.77 -23.30 14.04
CA ALA A 3 -8.26 -22.10 14.68
C ALA A 3 -7.42 -20.89 14.24
N MET A 4 -8.09 -19.80 13.86
CA MET A 4 -7.44 -18.60 13.36
C MET A 4 -8.07 -17.33 13.93
N SER A 5 -7.26 -16.32 14.24
CA SER A 5 -7.75 -14.96 14.47
C SER A 5 -7.97 -14.29 13.11
N CYS A 6 -9.18 -13.79 12.87
CA CYS A 6 -9.66 -13.33 11.57
C CYS A 6 -10.42 -12.01 11.69
N ARG A 7 -10.17 -11.11 10.74
CA ARG A 7 -11.03 -9.94 10.50
C ARG A 7 -11.75 -10.11 9.17
N ARG A 8 -13.07 -10.36 9.22
CA ARG A 8 -13.89 -10.66 8.03
C ARG A 8 -14.20 -9.43 7.16
N LYS A 9 -14.14 -8.24 7.75
CA LYS A 9 -14.27 -6.96 7.05
C LYS A 9 -13.27 -5.98 7.63
N TRP A 10 -12.40 -5.43 6.80
CA TRP A 10 -11.58 -4.29 7.19
C TRP A 10 -12.53 -3.11 7.48
N SER A 11 -12.64 -2.70 8.75
CA SER A 11 -13.32 -1.47 9.15
C SER A 11 -12.36 -0.30 9.27
N SER A 12 -12.87 0.86 8.86
CA SER A 12 -12.22 2.15 8.74
C SER A 12 -11.94 2.83 10.08
N ALA A 13 -12.75 2.58 11.12
CA ALA A 13 -12.62 3.24 12.43
C ALA A 13 -11.22 3.16 13.08
N LEU A 14 -10.39 2.18 12.71
CA LEU A 14 -8.99 2.07 13.18
C LEU A 14 -8.02 3.00 12.42
N TRP A 15 -8.41 3.47 11.24
CA TRP A 15 -7.62 4.27 10.31
C TRP A 15 -8.29 5.60 9.92
N ASP A 16 -9.56 5.83 10.26
CA ASP A 16 -10.30 7.09 10.05
C ASP A 16 -9.66 8.28 10.79
N ALA A 17 -8.81 7.99 11.79
CA ALA A 17 -7.98 8.98 12.45
C ALA A 17 -6.80 9.49 11.60
N PHE A 18 -6.62 9.07 10.34
CA PHE A 18 -5.42 9.34 9.53
C PHE A 18 -5.47 10.57 8.62
N LEU A 19 -6.53 11.38 8.72
CA LEU A 19 -6.52 12.77 8.29
C LEU A 19 -6.71 13.73 9.49
N PRO A 20 -5.94 13.61 10.61
CA PRO A 20 -5.97 14.70 11.56
C PRO A 20 -5.44 15.94 10.86
N ASP A 21 -6.01 17.08 11.22
CA ASP A 21 -5.50 18.40 10.88
C ASP A 21 -4.20 18.62 11.67
N VAL A 22 -3.16 17.85 11.33
CA VAL A 22 -1.83 18.05 11.85
C VAL A 22 -1.25 19.19 11.04
N SER A 23 -0.76 20.23 11.72
CA SER A 23 0.02 21.30 11.09
C SER A 23 1.20 20.68 10.36
N LEU A 24 1.01 20.39 9.07
CA LEU A 24 2.01 19.82 8.21
C LEU A 24 2.77 20.99 7.58
N HIS A 25 4.09 21.02 7.72
CA HIS A 25 4.88 21.90 6.89
C HIS A 25 4.74 21.45 5.43
N VAL A 26 4.03 22.24 4.62
CA VAL A 26 3.86 22.02 3.18
C VAL A 26 4.91 22.84 2.44
N PRO A 27 5.92 22.21 1.80
CA PRO A 27 6.85 22.93 0.93
C PRO A 27 6.09 23.57 -0.24
N PRO A 28 6.46 24.78 -0.71
CA PRO A 28 5.82 25.41 -1.86
C PRO A 28 5.79 24.55 -3.12
N ALA A 29 6.81 23.70 -3.31
CA ALA A 29 6.87 22.74 -4.41
C ALA A 29 5.78 21.65 -4.34
N TRP A 30 5.27 21.32 -3.15
CA TRP A 30 4.17 20.36 -2.99
C TRP A 30 2.85 20.99 -3.42
N ASP A 31 2.59 22.23 -3.02
CA ASP A 31 1.44 23.00 -3.49
C ASP A 31 1.47 23.18 -5.01
N ALA A 32 2.64 23.53 -5.57
CA ALA A 32 2.82 23.64 -7.01
C ALA A 32 2.51 22.32 -7.73
N ALA A 33 2.93 21.17 -7.17
CA ALA A 33 2.62 19.85 -7.72
C ALA A 33 1.11 19.55 -7.68
N ALA A 34 0.42 19.88 -6.59
CA ALA A 34 -1.03 19.71 -6.48
C ALA A 34 -1.79 20.60 -7.49
N GLN A 35 -1.33 21.84 -7.67
CA GLN A 35 -1.89 22.75 -8.67
C GLN A 35 -1.66 22.25 -10.10
N TYR A 36 -0.46 21.73 -10.39
CA TYR A 36 -0.12 21.14 -11.69
C TYR A 36 -1.04 19.95 -12.02
N ILE A 37 -1.19 19.00 -11.08
CA ILE A 37 -2.09 17.84 -11.23
C ILE A 37 -3.50 18.30 -11.58
N ARG A 38 -4.02 19.27 -10.82
CA ARG A 38 -5.38 19.80 -11.03
C ARG A 38 -5.53 20.53 -12.35
N HIS A 39 -4.58 21.41 -12.69
CA HIS A 39 -4.63 22.22 -13.90
C HIS A 39 -4.64 21.36 -15.17
N HIS A 40 -3.90 20.25 -15.17
CA HIS A 40 -3.82 19.33 -16.30
C HIS A 40 -4.82 18.17 -16.23
N GLY A 41 -5.68 18.10 -15.21
CA GLY A 41 -6.69 17.04 -15.07
C GLY A 41 -6.08 15.63 -14.98
N LEU A 42 -4.91 15.50 -14.35
CA LEU A 42 -4.19 14.22 -14.27
C LEU A 42 -4.91 13.29 -13.29
N ARG A 43 -5.11 12.04 -13.70
CA ARG A 43 -5.99 11.09 -12.99
C ARG A 43 -5.23 10.02 -12.23
N ARG A 44 -4.04 9.62 -12.65
CA ARG A 44 -3.24 8.58 -11.99
C ARG A 44 -1.83 9.06 -11.70
N ILE A 45 -1.53 9.29 -10.43
CA ILE A 45 -0.28 9.91 -9.97
C ILE A 45 0.50 8.85 -9.21
N LEU A 46 1.65 8.43 -9.73
CA LEU A 46 2.54 7.49 -9.05
C LEU A 46 3.67 8.23 -8.35
N VAL A 47 3.82 8.03 -7.03
CA VAL A 47 4.86 8.71 -6.24
C VAL A 47 6.01 7.75 -5.94
N VAL A 48 7.22 8.12 -6.37
CA VAL A 48 8.47 7.36 -6.18
C VAL A 48 9.53 8.22 -5.48
N GLY A 49 10.55 7.57 -4.92
CA GLY A 49 11.56 8.23 -4.09
C GLY A 49 12.10 7.31 -3.00
N GLU A 50 13.28 7.63 -2.48
CA GLU A 50 13.99 6.79 -1.51
C GLU A 50 13.28 6.68 -0.16
N LYS A 51 13.79 5.83 0.72
CA LYS A 51 13.25 5.73 2.09
C LYS A 51 13.39 7.09 2.79
N ASP A 52 12.39 7.41 3.61
CA ASP A 52 12.42 8.60 4.47
C ASP A 52 12.51 9.95 3.75
N THR A 53 12.05 10.06 2.48
CA THR A 53 11.96 11.35 1.75
C THR A 53 10.65 12.11 1.96
N GLY A 54 9.70 11.54 2.72
CA GLY A 54 8.39 12.13 2.97
C GLY A 54 7.27 11.70 2.01
N LYS A 55 7.49 10.74 1.10
CA LYS A 55 6.48 10.26 0.12
C LYS A 55 5.10 10.00 0.69
N SER A 56 5.01 9.26 1.80
CA SER A 56 3.70 8.90 2.37
C SER A 56 2.96 10.14 2.91
N THR A 57 3.70 11.10 3.46
CA THR A 57 3.16 12.40 3.88
C THR A 57 2.73 13.23 2.67
N PHE A 58 3.53 13.22 1.59
CA PHE A 58 3.18 13.91 0.34
C PHE A 58 1.94 13.31 -0.32
N CYS A 59 1.82 11.97 -0.39
CA CYS A 59 0.62 11.31 -0.91
C CYS A 59 -0.63 11.69 -0.11
N ARG A 60 -0.52 11.76 1.22
CA ARG A 60 -1.63 12.24 2.07
C ARG A 60 -2.00 13.68 1.77
N PHE A 61 -1.00 14.56 1.66
CA PHE A 61 -1.21 15.95 1.30
C PHE A 61 -1.93 16.09 -0.06
N LEU A 62 -1.46 15.38 -1.09
CA LEU A 62 -2.11 15.39 -2.41
C LEU A 62 -3.56 14.91 -2.33
N ALA A 63 -3.83 13.85 -1.57
CA ALA A 63 -5.17 13.31 -1.43
C ALA A 63 -6.10 14.32 -0.76
N GLN A 64 -5.65 14.96 0.33
CA GLN A 64 -6.40 16.01 1.01
C GLN A 64 -6.65 17.22 0.09
N ALA A 65 -5.64 17.65 -0.67
CA ALA A 65 -5.77 18.77 -1.59
C ALA A 65 -6.81 18.47 -2.70
N ALA A 66 -6.78 17.26 -3.26
CA ALA A 66 -7.76 16.82 -4.25
C ALA A 66 -9.18 16.74 -3.66
N THR A 67 -9.37 16.08 -2.52
CA THR A 67 -10.67 16.01 -1.83
C THR A 67 -11.22 17.40 -1.50
N ARG A 68 -10.40 18.33 -0.97
CA ARG A 68 -10.82 19.71 -0.66
C ARG A 68 -11.24 20.49 -1.89
N SER A 69 -10.73 20.14 -3.06
CA SER A 69 -11.15 20.73 -4.35
C SER A 69 -12.40 20.08 -4.95
N GLY A 70 -13.04 19.15 -4.25
CA GLY A 70 -14.24 18.45 -4.72
C GLY A 70 -13.95 17.31 -5.72
N CYS A 71 -12.69 16.90 -5.86
CA CYS A 71 -12.28 15.83 -6.74
C CYS A 71 -12.46 14.47 -6.07
N GLY A 72 -13.16 13.54 -6.71
CA GLY A 72 -13.26 12.15 -6.25
C GLY A 72 -11.85 11.56 -6.16
N THR A 73 -11.43 11.18 -4.96
CA THR A 73 -10.02 10.84 -4.70
C THR A 73 -9.89 9.43 -4.15
N ALA A 74 -8.94 8.68 -4.67
CA ALA A 74 -8.53 7.38 -4.17
C ALA A 74 -7.04 7.38 -3.82
N LEU A 75 -6.69 6.73 -2.70
CA LEU A 75 -5.31 6.56 -2.26
C LEU A 75 -4.96 5.07 -2.28
N LEU A 76 -4.08 4.68 -3.21
CA LEU A 76 -3.57 3.33 -3.34
C LEU A 76 -2.18 3.22 -2.72
N ASP A 77 -2.07 2.51 -1.61
CA ASP A 77 -0.82 2.27 -0.92
C ASP A 77 -0.22 0.91 -1.26
N THR A 78 0.85 0.97 -2.05
CA THR A 78 1.57 -0.21 -2.57
C THR A 78 2.88 -0.50 -1.86
N ASP A 79 3.22 0.24 -0.78
CA ASP A 79 4.28 -0.17 0.14
C ASP A 79 3.73 -1.28 1.04
N VAL A 80 4.22 -2.52 0.90
CA VAL A 80 3.75 -3.65 1.71
C VAL A 80 4.43 -3.73 3.08
N GLY A 81 5.50 -2.95 3.28
CA GLY A 81 6.29 -2.92 4.51
C GLY A 81 5.88 -1.77 5.43
N GLN A 82 5.88 -0.54 4.93
CA GLN A 82 5.57 0.66 5.71
C GLN A 82 4.29 1.30 5.18
N LYS A 83 3.17 1.00 5.83
CA LYS A 83 1.85 1.43 5.38
C LYS A 83 1.58 2.90 5.68
N LEU A 84 1.02 3.57 4.69
CA LEU A 84 0.23 4.79 4.80
C LEU A 84 -1.23 4.47 5.11
N VAL A 85 -1.81 3.46 4.43
CA VAL A 85 -3.20 3.02 4.60
C VAL A 85 -3.24 1.51 4.84
N GLY A 86 -4.08 1.05 5.75
CA GLY A 86 -4.35 -0.37 5.94
C GLY A 86 -3.17 -1.18 6.53
N PRO A 87 -3.27 -2.51 6.56
CA PRO A 87 -2.31 -3.37 7.24
C PRO A 87 -1.06 -3.71 6.40
N PRO A 88 0.08 -4.04 7.05
CA PRO A 88 1.26 -4.57 6.37
C PRO A 88 0.96 -5.87 5.59
N ALA A 89 1.85 -6.23 4.66
CA ALA A 89 1.73 -7.38 3.77
C ALA A 89 0.52 -7.33 2.81
N CYS A 90 -0.04 -6.14 2.59
CA CYS A 90 -1.12 -5.88 1.65
C CYS A 90 -0.80 -4.68 0.76
N VAL A 91 -1.34 -4.71 -0.46
CA VAL A 91 -1.69 -3.47 -1.16
C VAL A 91 -3.06 -3.06 -0.62
N SER A 92 -3.26 -1.76 -0.38
CA SER A 92 -4.47 -1.24 0.24
C SER A 92 -4.94 0.00 -0.53
N MET A 93 -6.24 0.19 -0.60
CA MET A 93 -6.86 1.34 -1.24
C MET A 93 -7.95 1.90 -0.34
N ASP A 94 -8.02 3.23 -0.30
CA ASP A 94 -9.08 3.98 0.34
C ASP A 94 -9.69 4.97 -0.66
N ASP A 95 -11.01 4.99 -0.76
CA ASP A 95 -11.79 5.91 -1.61
C ASP A 95 -13.20 6.14 -1.04
N ALA A 96 -14.06 6.82 -1.79
CA ALA A 96 -15.44 7.13 -1.37
C ALA A 96 -16.33 5.87 -1.14
N HIS A 97 -15.99 4.74 -1.74
CA HIS A 97 -16.69 3.46 -1.56
C HIS A 97 -16.14 2.67 -0.37
N GLY A 98 -15.10 3.20 0.27
CA GLY A 98 -14.49 2.69 1.47
C GLY A 98 -13.13 2.05 1.18
N HIS A 99 -12.99 0.83 1.68
CA HIS A 99 -11.71 0.34 2.14
C HIS A 99 -11.45 -1.05 1.56
N PHE A 100 -10.44 -1.14 0.70
CA PHE A 100 -10.11 -2.37 -0.03
C PHE A 100 -8.66 -2.79 0.20
N LEU A 101 -8.40 -4.10 0.10
CA LEU A 101 -7.06 -4.65 0.17
C LEU A 101 -6.84 -5.76 -0.85
N ALA A 102 -5.57 -6.03 -1.13
CA ALA A 102 -5.11 -7.20 -1.85
C ALA A 102 -3.98 -7.83 -1.03
N PHE A 103 -4.17 -9.10 -0.63
CA PHE A 103 -3.23 -9.77 0.25
C PHE A 103 -1.98 -10.22 -0.52
N VAL A 104 -0.83 -9.68 -0.13
CA VAL A 104 0.46 -10.00 -0.75
C VAL A 104 1.15 -11.14 0.00
N GLY A 105 0.96 -11.22 1.32
CA GLY A 105 1.52 -12.26 2.17
C GLY A 105 2.98 -12.06 2.57
N SER A 106 3.63 -10.99 2.11
CA SER A 106 4.97 -10.60 2.57
C SER A 106 5.09 -9.10 2.76
N THR A 107 5.87 -8.69 3.75
CA THR A 107 6.31 -7.30 3.93
C THR A 107 7.56 -6.96 3.12
N ASN A 108 8.14 -7.96 2.44
CA ASN A 108 9.20 -7.77 1.47
C ASN A 108 8.59 -7.70 0.06
N PRO A 109 8.67 -6.55 -0.63
CA PRO A 109 8.03 -6.37 -1.92
C PRO A 109 8.62 -7.26 -3.03
N VAL A 110 9.87 -7.73 -2.89
CA VAL A 110 10.51 -8.61 -3.87
C VAL A 110 9.98 -10.04 -3.75
N GLN A 111 9.76 -10.53 -2.52
CA GLN A 111 9.17 -11.86 -2.29
C GLN A 111 7.71 -11.91 -2.73
N GLY A 112 6.97 -10.81 -2.53
CA GLY A 112 5.56 -10.71 -2.89
C GLY A 112 5.29 -10.20 -4.30
N TRP A 113 6.28 -10.18 -5.20
CA TRP A 113 6.25 -9.40 -6.45
C TRP A 113 4.96 -9.56 -7.26
N SER A 114 4.62 -10.78 -7.65
CA SER A 114 3.48 -11.05 -8.54
C SER A 114 2.16 -10.59 -7.91
N ARG A 115 1.92 -10.99 -6.66
CA ARG A 115 0.73 -10.60 -5.88
C ARG A 115 0.66 -9.09 -5.63
N LEU A 116 1.81 -8.44 -5.44
CA LEU A 116 1.89 -6.99 -5.25
C LEU A 116 1.49 -6.23 -6.51
N ILE A 117 2.02 -6.62 -7.67
CA ILE A 117 1.70 -5.97 -8.95
C ILE A 117 0.24 -6.22 -9.33
N GLU A 118 -0.21 -7.47 -9.24
CA GLU A 118 -1.59 -7.84 -9.57
C GLU A 118 -2.60 -7.20 -8.60
N GLY A 119 -2.28 -7.18 -7.30
CA GLY A 119 -3.10 -6.51 -6.30
C GLY A 119 -3.22 -5.01 -6.53
N ALA A 120 -2.13 -4.34 -6.91
CA ALA A 120 -2.15 -2.93 -7.26
C ALA A 120 -3.02 -2.66 -8.50
N ARG A 121 -2.85 -3.46 -9.55
CA ARG A 121 -3.65 -3.37 -10.79
C ARG A 121 -5.14 -3.57 -10.51
N ARG A 122 -5.50 -4.62 -9.75
CA ARG A 122 -6.89 -4.94 -9.42
C ARG A 122 -7.56 -3.84 -8.61
N LEU A 123 -6.88 -3.28 -7.61
CA LEU A 123 -7.44 -2.19 -6.80
C LEU A 123 -7.54 -0.89 -7.61
N ALA A 124 -6.53 -0.56 -8.42
CA ALA A 124 -6.60 0.62 -9.30
C ALA A 124 -7.75 0.55 -10.32
N GLN A 125 -8.11 -0.65 -10.80
CA GLN A 125 -9.26 -0.85 -11.69
C GLN A 125 -10.61 -0.83 -10.98
N ARG A 126 -10.64 -0.95 -9.65
CA ARG A 126 -11.87 -0.99 -8.86
C ARG A 126 -12.45 0.39 -8.61
N THR A 127 -11.60 1.40 -8.46
CA THR A 127 -12.03 2.76 -8.12
C THR A 127 -12.48 3.51 -9.37
N ASP A 128 -13.53 4.30 -9.23
CA ASP A 128 -14.02 5.26 -10.21
C ASP A 128 -13.60 6.70 -9.88
N ALA A 129 -12.74 6.88 -8.88
CA ALA A 129 -12.22 8.18 -8.48
C ALA A 129 -11.61 8.95 -9.66
N ASP A 130 -11.82 10.26 -9.65
CA ASP A 130 -11.27 11.19 -10.63
C ASP A 130 -9.73 11.21 -10.54
N CYS A 131 -9.19 11.14 -9.32
CA CYS A 131 -7.76 11.18 -9.01
C CYS A 131 -7.33 10.01 -8.11
N LEU A 132 -6.47 9.15 -8.64
CA LEU A 132 -5.82 8.04 -7.96
C LEU A 132 -4.37 8.41 -7.63
N ILE A 133 -4.06 8.52 -6.35
CA ILE A 133 -2.71 8.77 -5.84
C ILE A 133 -2.10 7.46 -5.37
N VAL A 134 -0.93 7.12 -5.87
CA VAL A 134 -0.29 5.83 -5.60
C VAL A 134 1.01 6.03 -4.79
N ASN A 135 0.97 5.63 -3.52
CA ASN A 135 2.16 5.56 -2.66
C ASN A 135 2.97 4.30 -2.95
N THR A 136 4.30 4.43 -3.01
CA THR A 136 5.22 3.30 -3.24
C THR A 136 6.28 3.16 -2.16
N SER A 137 6.88 1.97 -2.09
CA SER A 137 8.00 1.71 -1.18
C SER A 137 9.29 2.41 -1.61
N GLY A 138 10.13 2.74 -0.64
CA GLY A 138 11.44 3.37 -0.89
C GLY A 138 12.54 2.44 -1.43
N LEU A 139 12.20 1.23 -1.90
CA LEU A 139 13.16 0.33 -2.56
C LEU A 139 13.31 0.75 -4.02
N LEU A 140 14.42 1.41 -4.34
CA LEU A 140 14.74 1.90 -5.69
C LEU A 140 15.89 1.13 -6.34
N ALA A 141 16.95 0.83 -5.59
CA ALA A 141 18.12 0.11 -6.10
C ALA A 141 17.84 -1.38 -6.37
N GLY A 142 18.64 -1.97 -7.26
CA GLY A 142 18.62 -3.41 -7.56
C GLY A 142 17.24 -3.88 -8.05
N PRO A 143 16.63 -4.91 -7.42
CA PRO A 143 15.27 -5.35 -7.76
C PRO A 143 14.21 -4.24 -7.67
N GLY A 144 14.47 -3.18 -6.89
CA GLY A 144 13.59 -2.02 -6.76
C GLY A 144 13.32 -1.32 -8.09
N ARG A 145 14.31 -1.20 -8.95
CA ARG A 145 14.23 -0.50 -10.25
C ARG A 145 13.22 -1.19 -11.15
N ARG A 146 13.38 -2.51 -11.33
CA ARG A 146 12.45 -3.37 -12.07
C ARG A 146 11.05 -3.41 -11.43
N LEU A 147 10.95 -3.33 -10.10
CA LEU A 147 9.65 -3.28 -9.43
C LEU A 147 8.93 -1.95 -9.69
N LYS A 148 9.66 -0.83 -9.82
CA LYS A 148 9.07 0.47 -10.20
C LYS A 148 8.61 0.45 -11.65
N ALA A 149 9.40 -0.08 -12.57
CA ALA A 149 8.99 -0.30 -13.96
C ALA A 149 7.69 -1.14 -14.02
N ALA A 150 7.64 -2.29 -13.34
CA ALA A 150 6.44 -3.12 -13.31
C ALA A 150 5.20 -2.42 -12.74
N LYS A 151 5.37 -1.49 -11.78
CA LYS A 151 4.25 -0.67 -11.26
C LYS A 151 3.81 0.38 -12.27
N ILE A 152 4.74 1.01 -12.98
CA ILE A 152 4.43 1.97 -14.05
C ILE A 152 3.64 1.25 -15.15
N ASP A 153 4.11 0.10 -15.61
CA ASP A 153 3.45 -0.69 -16.65
C ASP A 153 2.04 -1.13 -16.23
N ALA A 154 1.89 -1.62 -14.99
CA ALA A 154 0.62 -2.14 -14.49
C ALA A 154 -0.42 -1.06 -14.21
N LEU A 155 0.01 0.12 -13.76
CA LEU A 155 -0.89 1.20 -13.34
C LEU A 155 -1.11 2.25 -14.42
N ARG A 156 -0.22 2.34 -15.41
CA ARG A 156 -0.20 3.35 -16.47
C ARG A 156 -0.53 4.74 -15.91
N PRO A 157 0.33 5.28 -15.02
CA PRO A 157 0.11 6.59 -14.44
C PRO A 157 0.19 7.67 -15.53
N ASP A 158 -0.54 8.79 -15.33
CA ASP A 158 -0.43 9.98 -16.20
C ASP A 158 0.74 10.87 -15.77
N LEU A 159 1.20 10.71 -14.52
CA LEU A 159 2.32 11.45 -13.96
C LEU A 159 3.11 10.58 -12.99
N LEU A 160 4.44 10.59 -13.14
CA LEU A 160 5.35 10.11 -12.12
C LEU A 160 5.86 11.30 -11.29
N ILE A 161 5.73 11.25 -9.97
CA ILE A 161 6.35 12.23 -9.08
C ILE A 161 7.55 11.61 -8.38
N ALA A 162 8.72 12.18 -8.63
CA ALA A 162 9.98 11.79 -8.01
C ALA A 162 10.26 12.70 -6.80
N VAL A 163 10.17 12.14 -5.59
CA VAL A 163 10.37 12.86 -4.32
C VAL A 163 11.78 12.65 -3.79
N GLY A 164 12.52 13.75 -3.69
CA GLY A 164 13.89 13.80 -3.20
C GLY A 164 14.94 13.74 -4.31
N THR A 165 16.17 13.47 -3.92
CA THR A 165 17.33 13.32 -4.79
C THR A 165 18.01 11.98 -4.51
N GLY A 166 18.82 11.48 -5.44
CA GLY A 166 19.57 10.24 -5.26
C GLY A 166 19.82 9.52 -6.58
N GLN A 167 20.93 8.79 -6.64
CA GLN A 167 21.35 8.09 -7.87
C GLN A 167 20.31 7.04 -8.30
N SER A 168 19.79 6.22 -7.39
CA SER A 168 18.80 5.21 -7.74
C SER A 168 17.46 5.80 -8.19
N LEU A 169 17.13 7.00 -7.76
CA LEU A 169 15.96 7.73 -8.26
C LEU A 169 16.21 8.25 -9.68
N GLU A 170 17.42 8.73 -9.96
CA GLU A 170 17.83 9.17 -11.29
C GLU A 170 17.84 8.01 -12.29
N GLU A 171 18.38 6.86 -11.89
CA GLU A 171 18.41 5.64 -12.71
C GLU A 171 17.02 5.12 -13.07
N ILE A 172 16.01 5.37 -12.22
CA ILE A 172 14.61 5.10 -12.55
C ILE A 172 14.11 6.17 -13.51
N ALA A 173 14.35 7.45 -13.24
CA ALA A 173 13.88 8.53 -14.10
C ALA A 173 14.39 8.41 -15.54
N GLN A 174 15.64 7.95 -15.72
CA GLN A 174 16.24 7.69 -17.03
C GLN A 174 15.61 6.52 -17.79
N ASP A 175 15.02 5.54 -17.09
CA ASP A 175 14.33 4.40 -17.70
C ASP A 175 12.91 4.71 -18.14
N VAL A 176 12.29 5.76 -17.58
CA VAL A 176 10.89 6.09 -17.84
C VAL A 176 10.79 6.96 -19.08
N LEU A 177 10.22 6.39 -20.14
CA LEU A 177 9.89 7.11 -21.38
C LEU A 177 8.52 7.80 -21.30
N ASP A 178 7.58 7.19 -20.59
CA ASP A 178 6.20 7.63 -20.36
C ASP A 178 5.73 7.02 -19.02
N PRO A 179 5.09 7.76 -18.10
CA PRO A 179 4.62 9.17 -18.17
C PRO A 179 5.69 10.24 -17.94
N PRO A 180 5.34 11.54 -18.13
CA PRO A 180 6.16 12.65 -17.67
C PRO A 180 6.51 12.54 -16.18
N ILE A 181 7.67 13.11 -15.82
CA ILE A 181 8.20 13.08 -14.46
C ILE A 181 8.24 14.49 -13.88
N LEU A 182 7.56 14.70 -12.76
CA LEU A 182 7.68 15.90 -11.94
C LEU A 182 8.58 15.63 -10.75
N ARG A 183 9.62 16.47 -10.55
CA ARG A 183 10.54 16.35 -9.42
C ARG A 183 10.13 17.29 -8.29
N VAL A 184 10.10 16.76 -7.07
CA VAL A 184 9.69 17.48 -5.87
C VAL A 184 10.73 17.24 -4.76
N PRO A 185 11.14 18.26 -3.99
CA PRO A 185 12.09 18.06 -2.90
C PRO A 185 11.52 17.16 -1.80
N SER A 186 12.41 16.49 -1.08
CA SER A 186 12.07 15.81 0.18
C SER A 186 11.47 16.82 1.17
N SER A 187 10.59 16.36 2.06
CA SER A 187 10.14 17.20 3.17
C SER A 187 11.33 17.58 4.07
N PRO A 188 11.49 18.84 4.48
CA PRO A 188 12.50 19.25 5.46
C PRO A 188 12.33 18.55 6.82
N GLU A 189 11.12 18.10 7.13
CA GLU A 189 10.78 17.37 8.36
C GLU A 189 10.88 15.85 8.19
N ALA A 190 11.36 15.37 7.04
CA ALA A 190 11.46 13.95 6.78
C ALA A 190 12.54 13.33 7.69
N ARG A 191 12.09 12.53 8.66
CA ARG A 191 12.97 11.86 9.62
C ARG A 191 13.40 10.49 9.12
N HIS A 192 14.70 10.24 9.18
CA HIS A 192 15.23 8.90 9.00
C HIS A 192 14.74 7.96 10.10
N LYS A 193 14.11 6.87 9.69
CA LYS A 193 13.74 5.79 10.62
C LYS A 193 14.86 4.74 10.63
N THR A 194 15.04 4.07 11.74
CA THR A 194 15.91 2.90 11.87
C THR A 194 15.18 1.63 11.41
N ALA A 195 15.92 0.53 11.21
CA ALA A 195 15.29 -0.77 10.92
C ALA A 195 14.40 -1.24 12.09
N GLY A 196 14.81 -0.96 13.33
CA GLY A 196 14.06 -1.27 14.55
C GLY A 196 12.75 -0.50 14.63
N GLU A 197 12.75 0.81 14.41
CA GLU A 197 11.54 1.64 14.38
C GLU A 197 10.54 1.15 13.34
N ARG A 198 11.02 0.76 12.14
CA ARG A 198 10.16 0.19 11.09
C ARG A 198 9.56 -1.16 11.49
N ARG A 199 10.32 -2.01 12.19
CA ARG A 199 9.80 -3.27 12.72
C ARG A 199 8.73 -3.01 13.78
N THR A 200 8.99 -2.10 14.72
CA THR A 200 8.03 -1.72 15.76
C THR A 200 6.74 -1.15 15.17
N ALA A 201 6.85 -0.25 14.18
CA ALA A 201 5.69 0.30 13.48
C ALA A 201 4.86 -0.79 12.79
N ARG A 202 5.50 -1.74 12.09
CA ARG A 202 4.82 -2.89 11.49
C ARG A 202 4.11 -3.75 12.51
N HIS A 203 4.77 -4.08 13.62
CA HIS A 203 4.16 -4.87 14.70
C HIS A 203 2.97 -4.14 15.34
N LYS A 204 3.05 -2.81 15.50
CA LYS A 204 1.93 -1.99 15.98
C LYS A 204 0.75 -2.04 15.00
N ALA A 205 1.01 -1.84 13.71
CA ALA A 205 -0.01 -1.87 12.66
C ALA A 205 -0.71 -3.23 12.57
N LEU A 206 0.04 -4.34 12.66
CA LEU A 206 -0.54 -5.69 12.70
C LEU A 206 -1.39 -5.92 13.95
N ARG A 207 -0.89 -5.53 15.14
CA ARG A 207 -1.68 -5.63 16.39
C ARG A 207 -2.97 -4.82 16.30
N GLN A 208 -2.91 -3.62 15.75
CA GLN A 208 -4.10 -2.79 15.53
C GLN A 208 -5.08 -3.45 14.57
N TYR A 209 -4.62 -4.01 13.45
CA TYR A 209 -5.46 -4.76 12.52
C TYR A 209 -6.17 -5.95 13.20
N PHE A 210 -5.48 -6.69 14.08
CA PHE A 210 -6.07 -7.84 14.78
C PHE A 210 -6.81 -7.51 16.09
N SER A 211 -6.77 -6.26 16.57
CA SER A 211 -7.35 -5.86 17.87
C SER A 211 -8.83 -6.21 18.07
N HIS A 212 -9.61 -6.23 16.99
CA HIS A 212 -11.04 -6.54 16.98
C HIS A 212 -11.35 -7.73 16.07
N SER A 213 -10.43 -8.71 16.04
CA SER A 213 -10.58 -9.93 15.27
C SER A 213 -11.37 -10.98 16.06
N GLY A 214 -12.17 -11.78 15.36
CA GLY A 214 -12.84 -12.95 15.91
C GLY A 214 -12.08 -14.23 15.60
N LEU A 215 -12.34 -15.30 16.34
CA LEU A 215 -11.79 -16.61 16.04
C LEU A 215 -12.64 -17.31 14.96
N LEU A 216 -12.01 -17.70 13.85
CA LEU A 216 -12.63 -18.48 12.79
C LEU A 216 -12.08 -19.91 12.82
N LYS A 217 -12.98 -20.89 12.94
CA LYS A 217 -12.65 -22.30 12.71
C LYS A 217 -12.87 -22.63 11.24
N LEU A 218 -11.83 -23.09 10.56
CA LEU A 218 -11.90 -23.50 9.16
C LEU A 218 -12.12 -25.02 9.06
N LYS A 219 -13.02 -25.43 8.16
CA LYS A 219 -13.18 -26.83 7.77
C LYS A 219 -12.08 -27.21 6.78
N SER A 220 -11.70 -28.49 6.78
CA SER A 220 -10.83 -29.06 5.73
C SER A 220 -11.48 -28.82 4.36
N GLY A 221 -10.71 -28.29 3.40
CA GLY A 221 -11.20 -27.89 2.06
C GLY A 221 -11.54 -26.41 1.87
N MET A 222 -11.58 -25.59 2.93
CA MET A 222 -11.67 -24.11 2.81
C MET A 222 -10.31 -23.45 2.58
N LEU A 223 -9.23 -24.21 2.75
CA LEU A 223 -7.89 -23.80 2.38
C LEU A 223 -7.68 -24.19 0.92
N THR A 224 -7.51 -23.21 0.05
CA THR A 224 -6.98 -23.49 -1.29
C THR A 224 -5.59 -24.10 -1.11
N PRO A 225 -5.25 -25.18 -1.83
CA PRO A 225 -3.90 -25.72 -1.79
C PRO A 225 -2.92 -24.63 -2.25
N SER A 226 -2.29 -23.96 -1.30
CA SER A 226 -0.92 -23.49 -1.50
C SER A 226 -0.04 -24.74 -1.48
N ASP A 227 1.14 -24.67 -2.10
CA ASP A 227 2.16 -25.74 -2.17
C ASP A 227 2.69 -26.25 -0.81
N VAL A 228 1.95 -26.02 0.28
CA VAL A 228 2.31 -26.32 1.66
C VAL A 228 1.51 -27.53 2.11
N GLN A 229 2.22 -28.66 2.26
CA GLN A 229 1.69 -29.86 2.89
C GLN A 229 1.35 -29.58 4.35
N ALA A 230 0.22 -30.12 4.82
CA ALA A 230 -0.15 -30.08 6.23
C ALA A 230 0.88 -30.87 7.09
N PRO A 231 1.13 -30.48 8.36
CA PRO A 231 0.46 -29.42 9.11
C PRO A 231 0.99 -28.01 8.80
N LEU A 232 0.09 -27.04 8.72
CA LEU A 232 0.47 -25.65 8.53
C LEU A 232 1.06 -25.08 9.84
N PRO A 233 2.17 -24.34 9.78
CA PRO A 233 2.82 -23.81 10.97
C PRO A 233 1.96 -22.72 11.63
N ALA A 234 1.91 -22.74 12.97
CA ALA A 234 1.37 -21.64 13.74
C ALA A 234 2.12 -20.33 13.42
N GLY A 235 1.40 -19.22 13.43
CA GLY A 235 1.92 -17.89 13.06
C GLY A 235 1.89 -17.59 11.56
N LEU A 236 1.40 -18.50 10.72
CA LEU A 236 1.24 -18.26 9.29
C LEU A 236 0.12 -17.24 9.02
N LEU A 237 0.38 -16.26 8.15
CA LEU A 237 -0.64 -15.35 7.64
C LEU A 237 -1.36 -15.99 6.45
N LEU A 238 -2.69 -16.08 6.52
CA LEU A 238 -3.53 -16.58 5.42
C LEU A 238 -4.42 -15.47 4.87
N GLY A 239 -4.45 -15.32 3.55
CA GLY A 239 -5.41 -14.46 2.87
C GLY A 239 -6.83 -15.03 3.03
N LEU A 240 -7.80 -14.13 3.17
CA LEU A 240 -9.21 -14.45 3.22
C LEU A 240 -9.88 -13.79 2.03
N SER A 241 -10.48 -14.58 1.16
CA SER A 241 -11.15 -14.07 -0.03
C SER A 241 -12.59 -14.58 -0.11
N ASP A 242 -13.45 -13.83 -0.78
CA ASP A 242 -14.81 -14.29 -1.10
C ASP A 242 -14.81 -15.30 -2.25
N LYS A 243 -16.00 -15.77 -2.64
CA LYS A 243 -16.17 -16.73 -3.75
C LYS A 243 -15.76 -16.16 -5.12
N ALA A 244 -15.70 -14.84 -5.26
CA ALA A 244 -15.25 -14.15 -6.48
C ALA A 244 -13.74 -13.88 -6.46
N GLY A 245 -13.01 -14.32 -5.42
CA GLY A 245 -11.58 -14.11 -5.26
C GLY A 245 -11.21 -12.69 -4.81
N GLN A 246 -12.17 -11.89 -4.34
CA GLN A 246 -11.87 -10.58 -3.75
C GLN A 246 -11.35 -10.77 -2.33
N ASP A 247 -10.23 -10.12 -2.00
CA ASP A 247 -9.68 -10.21 -0.65
C ASP A 247 -10.51 -9.39 0.33
N LEU A 248 -10.97 -10.06 1.37
CA LEU A 248 -11.74 -9.49 2.48
C LEU A 248 -10.85 -9.10 3.66
N GLY A 249 -9.68 -9.74 3.75
CA GLY A 249 -8.74 -9.59 4.85
C GLY A 249 -7.68 -10.68 4.84
N PHE A 250 -6.96 -10.77 5.94
CA PHE A 250 -6.12 -11.92 6.26
C PHE A 250 -6.24 -12.30 7.73
N ALA A 251 -5.81 -13.51 8.04
CA ALA A 251 -5.89 -14.15 9.34
C ALA A 251 -4.53 -14.68 9.80
N LEU A 252 -4.36 -14.84 11.11
CA LEU A 252 -3.21 -15.49 11.72
C LEU A 252 -3.58 -16.91 12.16
N LEU A 253 -2.81 -17.91 11.72
CA LEU A 253 -3.01 -19.30 12.11
C LEU A 253 -2.50 -19.54 13.53
N HIS A 254 -3.33 -20.03 14.45
CA HIS A 254 -2.89 -20.37 15.81
C HIS A 254 -2.43 -21.82 15.94
N GLY A 255 -2.99 -22.71 15.12
CA GLY A 255 -2.61 -24.13 15.06
C GLY A 255 -3.57 -24.92 14.20
N SER A 256 -3.10 -26.06 13.70
CA SER A 256 -3.94 -27.09 13.08
C SER A 256 -4.00 -28.30 14.01
N GLU A 257 -5.18 -28.64 14.53
CA GLU A 257 -5.37 -29.99 15.05
C GLU A 257 -5.37 -30.93 13.84
N GLY A 258 -4.32 -31.71 13.69
CA GLY A 258 -4.31 -32.86 12.79
C GLY A 258 -5.38 -33.83 13.27
N GLY A 259 -6.38 -34.10 12.43
CA GLY A 259 -7.17 -35.30 12.62
C GLY A 259 -6.26 -36.47 12.31
N ALA A 260 -6.04 -37.34 13.30
CA ALA A 260 -5.52 -38.68 13.08
C ALA A 260 -6.49 -39.47 12.21
#